data_AF-A0A528IQE4-F1
#
_entry.id   AF-A0A528IQE4-F1
#
_cell.length_a   1.000
_cell.length_b   1.000
_cell.length_c   1.000
_cell.angle_alpha   90.00
_cell.angle_beta   90.00
_cell.angle_gamma   90.00
#
_symmetry.space_group_name_H-M   'P 1'
#
loop_
_entity.id
_entity.type
_entity.pdbx_description
1 polymer ?
#
loop_
_entity_poly.entity_id
_entity_poly.type
_entity_poly.pdbx_seq_one_letter_code
_entity_poly.pdbx_strand_id
1 'polypeptide(L)'
;DKSPGPKLYCLSGQVRQPGLYELPMGISLRELVEDRAGGPPPGRRIKAVIPGGVSAPLIPERGLDVGMDFDSLAAAGSMLGSAGVIVIDDSTCMVKVATRIIEFFHHESCGKCTPCREGLNWVVKVLRRVEAGQGAPDDLEQLEALCKGIFGNTFCALGDGAAMGLRAALAHFEHEFVAHIEERRCSFH
;
A
#
# COMPACT_ATOMS: atom_id res chain seq x y z
N ASP A 1 -25.77 11.75 -4.79
CA ASP A 1 -24.56 11.40 -4.02
C ASP A 1 -24.70 10.06 -3.35
N LYS A 2 -23.75 9.15 -3.61
CA LYS A 2 -23.75 7.77 -3.07
C LYS A 2 -22.94 7.64 -1.77
N SER A 3 -22.22 8.68 -1.36
CA SER A 3 -21.46 8.71 -0.10
C SER A 3 -21.69 10.05 0.62
N PRO A 4 -22.82 10.19 1.34
CA PRO A 4 -23.15 11.42 2.06
C PRO A 4 -22.40 11.54 3.39
N GLY A 5 -22.28 12.76 3.91
CA GLY A 5 -21.79 13.05 5.25
C GLY A 5 -20.27 13.32 5.33
N PRO A 6 -19.80 13.76 6.50
CA PRO A 6 -18.37 13.93 6.76
C PRO A 6 -17.70 12.58 7.05
N LYS A 7 -16.38 12.54 6.90
CA LYS A 7 -15.52 11.43 7.31
C LYS A 7 -14.35 11.96 8.14
N LEU A 8 -13.98 11.18 9.15
CA LEU A 8 -12.73 11.36 9.89
C LEU A 8 -11.60 10.70 9.09
N TYR A 9 -10.71 11.50 8.51
CA TYR A 9 -9.51 11.06 7.83
C TYR A 9 -8.35 11.05 8.84
N CYS A 10 -7.76 9.87 9.06
CA CYS A 10 -6.62 9.69 9.94
C CYS A 10 -5.34 9.75 9.10
N LEU A 11 -4.74 10.93 8.99
CA LEU A 11 -3.61 11.17 8.10
C LEU A 11 -2.28 11.01 8.84
N SER A 12 -1.41 10.19 8.28
CA SER A 12 -0.11 9.80 8.83
C SER A 12 0.95 9.67 7.74
N GLY A 13 2.18 9.33 8.12
CA GLY A 13 3.30 9.17 7.21
C GLY A 13 4.07 10.47 6.99
N GLN A 14 4.64 10.61 5.79
CA GLN A 14 5.62 11.65 5.47
C GLN A 14 4.92 12.95 5.03
N VAL A 15 4.30 13.62 6.00
CA VAL A 15 3.68 14.95 5.86
C VAL A 15 4.08 15.89 6.99
N ARG A 16 3.92 17.19 6.79
CA ARG A 16 4.26 18.21 7.80
C ARG A 16 3.24 18.32 8.94
N GLN A 17 1.97 18.02 8.68
CA GLN A 17 0.88 18.12 9.65
C GLN A 17 0.05 16.83 9.68
N PRO A 18 0.58 15.72 10.24
CA PRO A 18 -0.22 14.51 10.46
C PRO A 18 -1.29 14.76 11.52
N GLY A 19 -2.41 14.04 11.45
CA GLY A 19 -3.50 14.24 12.40
C GLY A 19 -4.84 13.69 11.94
N LEU A 20 -5.87 14.03 12.69
CA LEU A 20 -7.26 13.70 12.38
C LEU A 20 -7.93 14.91 11.73
N TYR A 21 -8.53 14.70 10.56
CA TYR A 21 -9.24 15.74 9.82
C TYR A 21 -10.69 15.30 9.60
N GLU A 22 -11.64 16.06 10.14
CA GLU A 22 -13.06 15.89 9.81
C GLU A 22 -13.37 16.72 8.57
N LEU A 23 -13.64 16.04 7.45
CA LEU A 23 -13.82 16.69 6.14
C LEU A 23 -15.01 16.05 5.40
N PRO A 24 -15.59 16.76 4.41
CA PRO A 24 -16.63 16.18 3.58
C PRO A 24 -16.11 14.96 2.81
N MET A 25 -16.98 13.97 2.65
CA MET A 25 -16.70 12.86 1.73
C MET A 25 -16.47 13.37 0.30
N GLY A 26 -15.50 12.80 -0.41
CA GLY A 26 -15.20 13.16 -1.80
C GLY A 26 -14.21 14.31 -1.99
N ILE A 27 -13.67 14.89 -0.91
CA ILE A 27 -12.48 15.76 -1.00
C ILE A 27 -11.38 15.05 -1.80
N SER A 28 -10.63 15.76 -2.65
CA SER A 28 -9.55 15.11 -3.40
C SER A 28 -8.44 14.66 -2.45
N LEU A 29 -7.80 13.54 -2.78
CA LEU A 29 -6.66 13.04 -2.02
C LEU A 29 -5.50 14.04 -2.02
N ARG A 30 -5.32 14.79 -3.11
CA ARG A 30 -4.36 15.88 -3.24
C ARG A 30 -4.65 17.01 -2.24
N GLU A 31 -5.87 17.52 -2.19
CA GLU A 31 -6.23 18.59 -1.25
C GLU A 31 -5.99 18.12 0.19
N LEU A 32 -6.38 16.90 0.52
CA LEU A 32 -6.16 16.34 1.85
C LEU A 32 -4.66 16.27 2.22
N VAL A 33 -3.80 15.82 1.31
CA VAL A 33 -2.38 15.59 1.61
C VAL A 33 -1.53 16.86 1.48
N GLU A 34 -1.72 17.64 0.41
CA GLU A 34 -0.91 18.82 0.10
C GLU A 34 -1.42 20.06 0.83
N ASP A 35 -2.73 20.33 0.78
CA ASP A 35 -3.30 21.58 1.31
C ASP A 35 -3.62 21.47 2.81
N ARG A 36 -4.29 20.38 3.23
CA ARG A 36 -4.71 20.21 4.64
C ARG A 36 -3.58 19.74 5.54
N ALA A 37 -2.78 18.76 5.10
CA ALA A 37 -1.67 18.20 5.87
C ALA A 37 -0.30 18.85 5.57
N GLY A 38 -0.27 19.85 4.69
CA GLY A 38 0.91 20.63 4.37
C GLY A 38 1.92 19.92 3.46
N GLY A 39 1.58 18.77 2.87
CA GLY A 39 2.47 18.06 1.96
C GLY A 39 3.72 17.46 2.64
N PRO A 40 4.65 16.90 1.84
CA PRO A 40 5.81 16.19 2.34
C PRO A 40 6.86 17.12 2.97
N PRO A 41 7.90 16.57 3.64
CA PRO A 41 9.01 17.37 4.15
C PRO A 41 9.66 18.24 3.05
N PRO A 42 10.24 19.42 3.38
CA PRO A 42 10.84 20.31 2.40
C PRO A 42 11.87 19.59 1.50
N GLY A 43 11.76 19.82 0.19
CA GLY A 43 12.64 19.20 -0.81
C GLY A 43 12.30 17.74 -1.15
N ARG A 44 11.20 17.19 -0.61
CA ARG A 44 10.67 15.86 -0.96
C ARG A 44 9.43 15.98 -1.84
N ARG A 45 9.09 14.90 -2.53
CA ARG A 45 7.84 14.75 -3.29
C ARG A 45 7.07 13.54 -2.81
N ILE A 46 5.75 13.59 -2.94
CA ILE A 46 4.89 12.44 -2.65
C ILE A 46 5.14 11.39 -3.73
N LYS A 47 5.49 10.16 -3.33
CA LYS A 47 5.65 9.01 -4.23
C LYS A 47 4.35 8.23 -4.36
N ALA A 48 3.70 7.96 -3.23
CA ALA A 48 2.46 7.21 -3.14
C ALA A 48 1.69 7.55 -1.88
N VAL A 49 0.39 7.23 -1.88
CA VAL A 49 -0.47 7.34 -0.71
C VAL A 49 -1.34 6.10 -0.60
N ILE A 50 -1.43 5.53 0.60
CA ILE A 50 -2.42 4.50 0.92
C ILE A 50 -3.66 5.23 1.44
N PRO A 51 -4.79 5.28 0.71
CA PRO A 51 -5.90 6.18 1.04
C PRO A 51 -6.79 5.67 2.17
N GLY A 52 -6.95 4.35 2.32
CA GLY A 52 -7.92 3.79 3.26
C GLY A 52 -7.36 3.17 4.53
N GLY A 53 -6.14 2.68 4.48
CA GLY A 53 -5.50 1.82 5.48
C GLY A 53 -4.67 0.77 4.75
N VAL A 54 -3.78 0.05 5.43
CA VAL A 54 -2.79 -0.85 4.77
C VAL A 54 -3.39 -1.99 3.94
N SER A 55 -4.70 -2.26 4.07
CA SER A 55 -5.45 -3.19 3.21
C SER A 55 -5.90 -2.59 1.87
N ALA A 56 -5.86 -1.27 1.73
CA ALA A 56 -6.21 -0.56 0.51
C ALA A 56 -4.99 -0.52 -0.45
N PRO A 57 -5.19 -0.80 -1.74
CA PRO A 57 -4.20 -0.53 -2.79
C PRO A 57 -3.70 0.91 -2.70
N LEU A 58 -2.39 1.10 -2.79
CA LEU A 58 -1.81 2.44 -2.84
C LEU A 58 -2.19 3.18 -4.13
N ILE A 59 -2.17 4.51 -4.09
CA ILE A 59 -2.34 5.41 -5.23
C ILE A 59 -0.99 6.11 -5.49
N PRO A 60 -0.41 6.00 -6.69
CA PRO A 60 0.83 6.72 -7.02
C PRO A 60 0.57 8.23 -7.18
N GLU A 61 1.62 9.05 -7.14
CA GLU A 61 1.56 10.53 -7.28
C GLU A 61 0.63 11.03 -8.40
N ARG A 62 0.64 10.35 -9.56
CA ARG A 62 -0.21 10.68 -10.73
C ARG A 62 -1.71 10.53 -10.50
N GLY A 63 -2.14 9.85 -9.44
CA GLY A 63 -3.54 9.54 -9.14
C GLY A 63 -4.12 10.34 -7.97
N LEU A 64 -3.38 11.30 -7.41
CA LEU A 64 -3.81 12.02 -6.19
C LEU A 64 -5.03 12.92 -6.40
N ASP A 65 -5.43 13.21 -7.63
CA ASP A 65 -6.65 13.98 -7.91
C ASP A 65 -7.95 13.17 -7.70
N VAL A 66 -7.84 11.89 -7.33
CA VAL A 66 -8.99 11.03 -7.00
C VAL A 66 -9.78 11.56 -5.80
N GLY A 67 -11.11 11.48 -5.87
CA GLY A 67 -12.00 11.78 -4.75
C GLY A 67 -11.89 10.75 -3.63
N MET A 68 -11.83 11.22 -2.38
CA MET A 68 -11.77 10.39 -1.18
C MET A 68 -13.16 9.94 -0.74
N ASP A 69 -13.82 9.17 -1.61
CA ASP A 69 -15.10 8.51 -1.39
C ASP A 69 -15.03 7.03 -1.83
N PHE A 70 -16.07 6.24 -1.53
CA PHE A 70 -16.05 4.80 -1.81
C PHE A 70 -16.02 4.48 -3.31
N ASP A 71 -16.75 5.23 -4.14
CA ASP A 71 -16.92 4.94 -5.55
C ASP A 71 -15.70 5.39 -6.37
N SER A 72 -15.20 6.60 -6.10
CA SER A 72 -14.03 7.18 -6.76
C SER A 72 -12.77 6.35 -6.52
N LEU A 73 -12.54 5.92 -5.27
CA LEU A 73 -11.39 5.06 -4.96
C LEU A 73 -11.55 3.66 -5.55
N ALA A 74 -12.76 3.08 -5.54
CA ALA A 74 -13.01 1.80 -6.18
C ALA A 74 -12.76 1.86 -7.70
N ALA A 75 -13.20 2.93 -8.36
CA ALA A 75 -12.95 3.17 -9.78
C ALA A 75 -11.46 3.35 -10.11
N ALA A 76 -10.69 3.88 -9.15
CA ALA A 76 -9.23 3.98 -9.25
C ALA A 76 -8.47 2.69 -8.88
N GLY A 77 -9.18 1.59 -8.60
CA GLY A 77 -8.57 0.31 -8.22
C GLY A 77 -8.07 0.25 -6.77
N SER A 78 -8.57 1.15 -5.92
CA SER A 78 -8.29 1.20 -4.47
C SER A 78 -9.59 1.16 -3.66
N MET A 79 -9.56 1.56 -2.40
CA MET A 79 -10.73 1.60 -1.51
C MET A 79 -10.52 2.57 -0.33
N LEU A 80 -11.61 3.17 0.14
CA LEU A 80 -11.58 4.13 1.26
C LEU A 80 -11.32 3.49 2.63
N GLY A 81 -11.67 2.21 2.83
CA GLY A 81 -11.41 1.50 4.08
C GLY A 81 -11.83 2.28 5.34
N SER A 82 -10.90 2.42 6.30
CA SER A 82 -11.11 3.21 7.53
C SER A 82 -10.80 4.71 7.36
N ALA A 83 -10.35 5.13 6.17
CA ALA A 83 -9.70 6.41 5.91
C ALA A 83 -8.42 6.65 6.74
N GLY A 84 -7.68 5.58 7.01
CA GLY A 84 -6.32 5.62 7.56
C GLY A 84 -5.31 5.94 6.45
N VAL A 85 -5.14 7.23 6.15
CA VAL A 85 -4.29 7.73 5.08
C VAL A 85 -2.82 7.64 5.49
N ILE A 86 -1.99 7.01 4.66
CA ILE A 86 -0.53 6.91 4.89
C ILE A 86 0.19 7.49 3.68
N VAL A 87 0.89 8.60 3.87
CA VAL A 87 1.64 9.30 2.81
C VAL A 87 3.08 8.80 2.79
N ILE A 88 3.56 8.48 1.59
CA ILE A 88 4.91 7.96 1.34
C ILE A 88 5.61 8.92 0.37
N ASP A 89 6.76 9.45 0.76
CA ASP A 89 7.57 10.34 -0.06
C ASP A 89 8.61 9.58 -0.92
N ASP A 90 9.34 10.34 -1.73
CA ASP A 90 10.34 9.82 -2.65
C ASP A 90 11.62 9.26 -2.00
N SER A 91 11.74 9.30 -0.67
CA SER A 91 12.92 8.78 0.08
C SER A 91 12.75 7.32 0.50
N THR A 92 11.54 6.78 0.35
CA THR A 92 11.17 5.48 0.90
C THR A 92 11.22 4.38 -0.17
N CYS A 93 11.90 3.27 0.13
CA CYS A 93 11.89 2.06 -0.68
C CYS A 93 10.52 1.37 -0.66
N MET A 94 9.90 1.17 -1.82
CA MET A 94 8.58 0.54 -1.93
C MET A 94 8.62 -0.98 -1.70
N VAL A 95 9.77 -1.63 -1.98
CA VAL A 95 9.98 -3.05 -1.61
C VAL A 95 9.91 -3.19 -0.10
N LYS A 96 10.62 -2.33 0.66
CA LYS A 96 10.61 -2.31 2.12
C LYS A 96 9.23 -2.01 2.71
N VAL A 97 8.50 -1.06 2.10
CA VAL A 97 7.10 -0.77 2.49
C VAL A 97 6.24 -2.02 2.32
N ALA A 98 6.31 -2.68 1.16
CA ALA A 98 5.58 -3.90 0.90
C ALA A 98 5.96 -5.02 1.88
N THR A 99 7.26 -5.23 2.15
CA THR A 99 7.75 -6.19 3.16
C THR A 99 7.09 -5.94 4.51
N ARG A 100 7.13 -4.69 5.00
CA ARG A 100 6.59 -4.33 6.32
C ARG A 100 5.08 -4.54 6.43
N ILE A 101 4.33 -4.18 5.39
CA ILE A 101 2.88 -4.38 5.34
C ILE A 101 2.55 -5.87 5.38
N ILE A 102 3.24 -6.69 4.59
CA ILE A 102 2.98 -8.13 4.57
C ILE A 102 3.44 -8.81 5.85
N GLU A 103 4.54 -8.37 6.46
CA GLU A 103 4.95 -8.84 7.80
C GLU A 103 3.86 -8.58 8.84
N PHE A 104 3.22 -7.40 8.81
CA PHE A 104 2.09 -7.09 9.67
C PHE A 104 0.92 -8.07 9.44
N PHE A 105 0.49 -8.27 8.19
CA PHE A 105 -0.60 -9.20 7.89
C PHE A 105 -0.26 -10.66 8.22
N HIS A 106 0.99 -11.07 8.04
CA HIS A 106 1.46 -12.40 8.42
C HIS A 106 1.41 -12.57 9.95
N HIS A 107 1.86 -11.57 10.70
CA HIS A 107 1.86 -11.58 12.16
C HIS A 107 0.43 -11.59 12.74
N GLU A 108 -0.45 -10.77 12.19
CA GLU A 108 -1.85 -10.63 12.63
C GLU A 108 -2.78 -11.72 12.06
N SER A 109 -2.27 -12.63 11.25
CA SER A 109 -3.05 -13.75 10.74
C SER A 109 -3.45 -14.67 11.89
N CYS A 110 -4.76 -14.91 12.06
CA CYS A 110 -5.26 -15.89 13.02
C CYS A 110 -4.88 -17.34 12.68
N GLY A 111 -4.31 -17.58 11.49
CA GLY A 111 -3.83 -18.89 11.07
C GLY A 111 -4.91 -19.90 10.68
N LYS A 112 -6.20 -19.52 10.57
CA LYS A 112 -7.28 -20.49 10.30
C LYS A 112 -7.22 -21.09 8.88
N CYS A 113 -7.08 -20.25 7.85
CA CYS A 113 -7.08 -20.70 6.46
C CYS A 113 -5.64 -20.86 5.94
N THR A 114 -5.36 -22.01 5.32
CA THR A 114 -4.05 -22.35 4.74
C THR A 114 -3.53 -21.30 3.75
N PRO A 115 -4.32 -20.78 2.77
CA PRO A 115 -3.81 -19.77 1.86
C PRO A 115 -3.34 -18.50 2.57
N CYS A 116 -4.01 -18.04 3.62
CA CYS A 116 -3.55 -16.90 4.42
C CYS A 116 -2.30 -17.27 5.25
N ARG A 117 -2.39 -18.33 6.07
CA ARG A 117 -1.35 -18.71 7.04
C ARG A 117 -0.02 -19.03 6.36
N GLU A 118 -0.06 -19.88 5.34
CA GLU A 118 1.14 -20.34 4.64
C GLU A 118 1.51 -19.40 3.49
N GLY A 119 0.51 -18.86 2.77
CA GLY A 119 0.77 -17.96 1.65
C GLY A 119 1.47 -16.68 2.09
N LEU A 120 1.00 -16.02 3.14
CA LEU A 120 1.67 -14.81 3.65
C LEU A 120 3.07 -15.10 4.18
N ASN A 121 3.29 -16.25 4.81
CA ASN A 121 4.63 -16.67 5.25
C ASN A 121 5.59 -16.79 4.05
N TRP A 122 5.14 -17.37 2.94
CA TRP A 122 5.92 -17.43 1.70
C TRP A 122 6.19 -16.05 1.12
N VAL A 123 5.18 -15.18 1.05
CA VAL A 123 5.35 -13.81 0.55
C VAL A 123 6.39 -13.04 1.38
N VAL A 124 6.34 -13.12 2.72
CA VAL A 124 7.36 -12.47 3.59
C VAL A 124 8.76 -12.96 3.26
N LYS A 125 8.96 -14.26 3.06
CA LYS A 125 10.28 -14.82 2.74
C LYS A 125 10.82 -14.30 1.41
N VAL A 126 9.97 -14.26 0.38
CA VAL A 126 10.35 -13.75 -0.94
C VAL A 126 10.66 -12.25 -0.86
N LEU A 127 9.79 -11.45 -0.23
CA LEU A 127 10.01 -10.01 -0.07
C LEU A 127 11.28 -9.68 0.71
N ARG A 128 11.56 -10.37 1.82
CA ARG A 128 12.82 -10.19 2.58
C ARG A 128 14.05 -10.52 1.74
N ARG A 129 13.97 -11.59 0.94
CA ARG A 129 15.06 -11.96 0.03
C ARG A 129 15.31 -10.89 -1.03
N VAL A 130 14.24 -10.37 -1.65
CA VAL A 130 14.33 -9.27 -2.63
C VAL A 130 14.89 -8.00 -1.96
N GLU A 131 14.35 -7.59 -0.81
CA GLU A 131 14.82 -6.40 -0.07
C GLU A 131 16.31 -6.51 0.31
N ALA A 132 16.79 -7.70 0.63
CA ALA A 132 18.20 -7.97 0.96
C ALA A 132 19.14 -8.03 -0.27
N GLY A 133 18.64 -7.78 -1.48
CA GLY A 133 19.44 -7.87 -2.72
C GLY A 133 19.77 -9.31 -3.13
N GLN A 134 19.04 -10.29 -2.60
CA GLN A 134 19.24 -11.72 -2.84
C GLN A 134 18.13 -12.31 -3.71
N GLY A 135 17.32 -11.46 -4.35
CA GLY A 135 16.18 -11.88 -5.16
C GLY A 135 16.61 -12.69 -6.39
N ALA A 136 15.75 -13.65 -6.77
CA ALA A 136 15.89 -14.41 -8.01
C ALA A 136 15.10 -13.74 -9.15
N PRO A 137 15.46 -13.97 -10.43
CA PRO A 137 14.74 -13.40 -11.58
C PRO A 137 13.23 -13.68 -11.57
N ASP A 138 12.83 -14.85 -11.09
CA ASP A 138 11.44 -15.31 -11.07
C ASP A 138 10.67 -14.87 -9.81
N ASP A 139 11.29 -14.10 -8.90
CA ASP A 139 10.66 -13.73 -7.62
C ASP A 139 9.42 -12.86 -7.82
N LEU A 140 9.38 -12.00 -8.85
CA LEU A 140 8.20 -11.18 -9.15
C LEU A 140 7.02 -12.05 -9.60
N GLU A 141 7.26 -13.00 -10.51
CA GLU A 141 6.25 -13.96 -10.94
C GLU A 141 5.76 -14.81 -9.75
N GLN A 142 6.70 -15.24 -8.89
CA GLN A 142 6.36 -15.96 -7.68
C GLN A 142 5.47 -15.14 -6.73
N LEU A 143 5.76 -13.85 -6.52
CA LEU A 143 4.94 -12.96 -5.70
C LEU A 143 3.54 -12.78 -6.29
N GLU A 144 3.41 -12.62 -7.61
CA GLU A 144 2.11 -12.55 -8.27
C GLU A 144 1.31 -13.83 -8.12
N ALA A 145 1.94 -14.99 -8.32
CA ALA A 145 1.30 -16.30 -8.15
C ALA A 145 0.80 -16.50 -6.72
N LEU A 146 1.61 -16.12 -5.72
CA LEU A 146 1.22 -16.15 -4.32
C LEU A 146 0.03 -15.23 -4.04
N CYS A 147 0.04 -14.00 -4.58
CA CYS A 147 -1.11 -13.08 -4.44
C CYS A 147 -2.39 -13.67 -5.04
N LYS A 148 -2.32 -14.29 -6.23
CA LYS A 148 -3.45 -14.96 -6.87
C LYS A 148 -3.95 -16.15 -6.05
N GLY A 149 -3.03 -16.91 -5.42
CA GLY A 149 -3.39 -18.03 -4.55
C GLY A 149 -4.06 -17.61 -3.25
N ILE A 150 -3.70 -16.44 -2.70
CA ILE A 150 -4.31 -15.91 -1.47
C ILE A 150 -5.67 -15.29 -1.75
N PHE A 151 -5.74 -14.40 -2.75
CA PHE A 151 -6.93 -13.58 -3.01
C PHE A 151 -8.15 -14.43 -3.38
N GLY A 152 -9.26 -14.23 -2.69
CA GLY A 152 -10.53 -14.94 -2.90
C GLY A 152 -10.57 -16.36 -2.32
N ASN A 153 -9.47 -16.85 -1.75
CA ASN A 153 -9.36 -18.22 -1.22
C ASN A 153 -9.26 -18.24 0.32
N THR A 154 -9.39 -17.11 1.00
CA THR A 154 -9.28 -17.01 2.46
C THR A 154 -10.63 -16.91 3.18
N PHE A 155 -10.66 -17.30 4.45
CA PHE A 155 -11.91 -17.32 5.24
C PHE A 155 -12.43 -15.92 5.59
N CYS A 156 -11.53 -14.95 5.76
CA CYS A 156 -11.88 -13.55 5.99
C CYS A 156 -11.05 -12.64 5.06
N ALA A 157 -11.41 -11.35 5.00
CA ALA A 157 -10.79 -10.37 4.10
C ALA A 157 -9.34 -9.97 4.45
N LEU A 158 -8.73 -10.54 5.51
CA LEU A 158 -7.34 -10.24 5.88
C LEU A 158 -6.38 -10.63 4.76
N GLY A 159 -6.55 -11.84 4.22
CA GLY A 159 -5.73 -12.33 3.11
C GLY A 159 -5.92 -11.50 1.85
N ASP A 160 -7.18 -11.14 1.54
CA ASP A 160 -7.51 -10.29 0.39
C ASP A 160 -6.85 -8.91 0.50
N GLY A 161 -6.94 -8.26 1.66
CA GLY A 161 -6.32 -6.96 1.92
C GLY A 161 -4.80 -6.99 1.75
N ALA A 162 -4.14 -8.04 2.26
CA ALA A 162 -2.71 -8.23 2.09
C ALA A 162 -2.32 -8.43 0.61
N ALA A 163 -3.04 -9.29 -0.11
CA ALA A 163 -2.79 -9.55 -1.52
C ALA A 163 -3.04 -8.32 -2.40
N MET A 164 -4.11 -7.55 -2.14
CA MET A 164 -4.43 -6.31 -2.84
C MET A 164 -3.34 -5.25 -2.65
N GLY A 165 -2.89 -5.04 -1.41
CA GLY A 165 -1.82 -4.09 -1.11
C GLY A 165 -0.50 -4.42 -1.84
N LEU A 166 -0.08 -5.69 -1.82
CA LEU A 166 1.13 -6.12 -2.52
C LEU A 166 0.98 -6.03 -4.04
N ARG A 167 -0.15 -6.43 -4.61
CA ARG A 167 -0.38 -6.31 -6.06
C ARG A 167 -0.30 -4.86 -6.54
N ALA A 168 -0.79 -3.91 -5.75
CA ALA A 168 -0.68 -2.50 -6.07
C ALA A 168 0.79 -2.01 -6.04
N ALA A 169 1.56 -2.46 -5.05
CA ALA A 169 2.99 -2.15 -4.97
C ALA A 169 3.75 -2.71 -6.18
N LEU A 170 3.50 -3.97 -6.56
CA LEU A 170 4.08 -4.57 -7.76
C LEU A 170 3.68 -3.80 -9.02
N ALA A 171 2.39 -3.54 -9.23
CA ALA A 171 1.87 -2.90 -10.44
C ALA A 171 2.35 -1.45 -10.65
N HIS A 172 2.67 -0.72 -9.57
CA HIS A 172 3.07 0.69 -9.67
C HIS A 172 4.56 0.92 -9.45
N PHE A 173 5.24 0.00 -8.76
CA PHE A 173 6.65 0.15 -8.39
C PHE A 173 7.50 -1.05 -8.78
N GLU A 174 7.08 -1.85 -9.77
CA GLU A 174 7.82 -2.99 -10.33
C GLU A 174 9.31 -2.69 -10.54
N HIS A 175 9.60 -1.51 -11.11
CA HIS A 175 10.97 -1.05 -11.35
C HIS A 175 11.85 -1.02 -10.09
N GLU A 176 11.30 -0.72 -8.91
CA GLU A 176 12.05 -0.79 -7.66
C GLU A 176 12.35 -2.25 -7.28
N PHE A 177 11.42 -3.18 -7.49
CA PHE A 177 11.66 -4.61 -7.24
C PHE A 177 12.72 -5.18 -8.18
N VAL A 178 12.63 -4.85 -9.48
CA VAL A 178 13.62 -5.24 -10.49
C VAL A 178 15.01 -4.70 -10.13
N ALA A 179 15.11 -3.42 -9.73
CA ALA A 179 16.39 -2.85 -9.33
C ALA A 179 17.03 -3.60 -8.15
N HIS A 180 16.26 -4.06 -7.17
CA HIS A 180 16.81 -4.86 -6.06
C HIS A 180 17.37 -6.21 -6.52
N ILE A 181 16.74 -6.84 -7.51
CA ILE A 181 17.14 -8.14 -8.06
C ILE A 181 18.39 -8.00 -8.93
N GLU A 182 18.37 -7.03 -9.86
CA GLU A 182 19.45 -6.84 -10.83
C GLU A 182 20.70 -6.24 -10.19
N GLU A 183 20.54 -5.23 -9.35
CA GLU A 183 21.66 -4.55 -8.69
C GLU A 183 22.13 -5.25 -7.42
N ARG A 184 21.38 -6.25 -6.94
CA ARG A 184 21.66 -7.04 -5.73
C ARG A 184 21.88 -6.18 -4.47
N ARG A 185 21.15 -5.07 -4.37
CA ARG A 185 21.20 -4.14 -3.24
C ARG A 185 19.91 -3.32 -3.16
N CYS A 186 19.68 -2.69 -2.02
CA CYS A 186 18.68 -1.64 -1.94
C CYS A 186 19.23 -0.35 -2.55
N SER A 187 18.43 0.33 -3.38
CA SER A 187 18.81 1.67 -3.90
C SER A 187 18.66 2.80 -2.87
N PHE A 188 18.06 2.51 -1.71
CA PHE A 188 17.71 3.52 -0.71
C PHE A 188 18.58 3.46 0.55
N HIS A 189 19.45 2.45 0.71
CA HIS A 189 20.44 2.36 1.78
C HIS A 189 21.57 1.39 1.42
#